data_AF-A0A0T1UMC1-F1
#
_entry.id   AF-A0A0T1UMC1-F1
#
_cell.length_a   1.000
_cell.length_b   1.000
_cell.length_c   1.000
_cell.angle_alpha   90.00
_cell.angle_beta   90.00
_cell.angle_gamma   90.00
#
_symmetry.space_group_name_H-M   'P 1'
#
loop_
_entity.id
_entity.type
_entity.pdbx_description
1 polymer ?
#
loop_
_entity_poly.entity_id
_entity_poly.type
_entity_poly.pdbx_seq_one_letter_code
_entity_poly.pdbx_strand_id
1 'polypeptide(L)'
;MNAVPAGSEQEERAELDELARLLPSGPVEQVLPPGRRSHHKDVLMQLIDHDHARDRDHARDHARDRERSGAGSPVRSRPWLARPALVAGSVAVAVALAAGLTVGIGAGRGDGGTAARPGASSTADGTAGGSRGAVVTLDRIAAVALRTDVEPVGDGQFVYVRSRGAGNEGVFDGPVELGKMHERQVWFSQRQGPVTDVGLIREYGQDWPIEIGVPDGTDPEDAAVPAGFDRPTYAWLASLPTDPDALLKLLYADTRVEEGEDKDQEVFGRIGDLVGEQIMPPETAAAFYKATARIPGVTEVADAVDAVGRHGIAIAREDTRYGTRTEWIFDPGTLGYLGVRTVFSRDTERAPAGTVYDTSAVLERAVVDKSGQEPGARRRVERG
;
A
#
# COMPACT_ATOMS: atom_id res chain seq x y z
N MET A 1 24.88 -32.05 31.03
CA MET A 1 23.75 -31.17 31.39
C MET A 1 24.32 -29.77 31.52
N ASN A 2 24.26 -28.98 30.45
CA ASN A 2 24.49 -27.55 30.54
C ASN A 2 23.10 -26.92 30.47
N ALA A 3 22.66 -26.32 31.57
CA ALA A 3 21.45 -25.52 31.55
C ALA A 3 21.72 -24.26 30.72
N VAL A 4 20.84 -23.98 29.76
CA VAL A 4 20.74 -22.62 29.20
C VAL A 4 20.23 -21.74 30.34
N PRO A 5 20.90 -20.62 30.67
CA PRO A 5 20.46 -19.77 31.77
C PRO A 5 19.14 -19.10 31.39
N ALA A 6 18.14 -19.16 32.30
CA ALA A 6 16.80 -18.61 32.08
C ALA A 6 16.73 -17.07 31.99
N GLY A 7 17.88 -16.38 31.94
CA GLY A 7 17.97 -14.93 31.77
C GLY A 7 17.85 -14.50 30.31
N SER A 8 18.38 -15.27 29.35
CA SER A 8 18.53 -14.78 27.97
C SER A 8 17.20 -14.47 27.28
N GLU A 9 16.16 -15.28 27.47
CA GLU A 9 14.82 -15.01 26.90
C GLU A 9 14.09 -13.84 27.60
N GLN A 10 14.47 -13.48 28.83
CA GLN A 10 13.92 -12.30 29.50
C GLN A 10 14.70 -11.02 29.16
N GLU A 11 16.03 -11.13 28.99
CA GLU A 11 16.88 -10.05 28.50
C GLU A 11 16.55 -9.72 27.04
N GLU A 12 16.45 -10.71 26.15
CA GLU A 12 16.04 -10.52 24.75
C GLU A 12 14.63 -9.93 24.64
N ARG A 13 13.69 -10.33 25.50
CA ARG A 13 12.36 -9.68 25.57
C ARG A 13 12.42 -8.26 26.12
N ALA A 14 13.27 -7.97 27.08
CA ALA A 14 13.44 -6.62 27.63
C ALA A 14 14.12 -5.70 26.61
N GLU A 15 15.12 -6.18 25.88
CA GLU A 15 15.76 -5.49 24.75
C GLU A 15 14.75 -5.26 23.62
N LEU A 16 13.89 -6.22 23.29
CA LEU A 16 12.79 -6.01 22.32
C LEU A 16 11.76 -4.98 22.81
N ASP A 17 11.42 -4.97 24.10
CA ASP A 17 10.51 -3.98 24.71
C ASP A 17 11.13 -2.58 24.81
N GLU A 18 12.46 -2.49 24.92
CA GLU A 18 13.24 -1.25 24.91
C GLU A 18 13.44 -0.74 23.48
N LEU A 19 13.76 -1.62 22.52
CA LEU A 19 13.80 -1.31 21.09
C LEU A 19 12.42 -0.88 20.57
N ALA A 20 11.32 -1.49 21.03
CA ALA A 20 9.97 -1.05 20.68
C ALA A 20 9.61 0.35 21.22
N ARG A 21 10.34 0.87 22.21
CA ARG A 21 10.22 2.25 22.71
C ARG A 21 11.19 3.22 22.03
N LEU A 22 12.28 2.72 21.45
CA LEU A 22 13.29 3.49 20.71
C LEU A 22 12.98 3.60 19.21
N LEU A 23 12.30 2.61 18.65
CA LEU A 23 11.66 2.73 17.34
C LEU A 23 10.56 3.79 17.42
N PRO A 24 10.52 4.76 16.48
CA PRO A 24 9.40 5.68 16.41
C PRO A 24 8.14 4.89 16.05
N SER A 25 7.32 4.61 17.05
CA SER A 25 5.89 4.28 16.88
C SER A 25 5.12 5.54 16.45
N GLY A 26 5.58 6.14 15.34
CA GLY A 26 5.22 7.46 14.87
C GLY A 26 4.25 7.41 13.68
N PRO A 27 3.52 8.51 13.41
CA PRO A 27 2.35 8.50 12.53
C PRO A 27 2.65 8.27 11.03
N VAL A 28 3.91 8.17 10.62
CA VAL A 28 4.35 8.19 9.20
C VAL A 28 3.68 7.11 8.35
N GLU A 29 3.46 5.89 8.88
CA GLU A 29 2.74 4.83 8.16
C GLU A 29 1.24 5.13 7.95
N GLN A 30 0.63 5.96 8.80
CA GLN A 30 -0.79 6.30 8.72
C GLN A 30 -1.04 7.45 7.73
N VAL A 31 -0.08 8.36 7.58
CA VAL A 31 -0.13 9.53 6.69
C VAL A 31 -0.37 9.17 5.22
N LEU A 32 0.13 8.02 4.77
CA LEU A 32 0.18 7.68 3.34
C LEU A 32 -1.19 7.15 2.83
N PRO A 33 -1.61 7.51 1.61
CA PRO A 33 -2.77 6.89 0.95
C PRO A 33 -2.63 5.36 0.87
N PRO A 34 -3.71 4.56 0.89
CA PRO A 34 -3.64 3.10 1.08
C PRO A 34 -2.68 2.35 0.14
N GLY A 35 -2.64 2.74 -1.14
CA GLY A 35 -1.71 2.17 -2.13
C GLY A 35 -0.25 2.48 -1.82
N ARG A 36 0.07 3.76 -1.55
CA ARG A 36 1.41 4.20 -1.13
C ARG A 36 1.81 3.65 0.24
N ARG A 37 0.87 3.50 1.18
CA ARG A 37 1.12 2.89 2.49
C ARG A 37 1.59 1.45 2.33
N SER A 38 0.88 0.66 1.53
CA SER A 38 1.24 -0.72 1.25
C SER A 38 2.60 -0.82 0.53
N HIS A 39 2.84 -0.01 -0.50
CA HIS A 39 4.15 0.02 -1.17
C HIS A 39 5.29 0.44 -0.22
N HIS A 40 5.14 1.57 0.49
CA HIS A 40 6.18 2.08 1.39
C HIS A 40 6.48 1.14 2.56
N LYS A 41 5.46 0.42 3.06
CA LYS A 41 5.64 -0.66 4.03
C LYS A 41 6.46 -1.81 3.44
N ASP A 42 6.17 -2.23 2.20
CA ASP A 42 6.95 -3.28 1.52
C ASP A 42 8.42 -2.83 1.26
N VAL A 43 8.69 -1.54 1.03
CA VAL A 43 10.04 -0.97 0.85
C VAL A 43 10.80 -0.83 2.19
N LEU A 44 10.18 -0.27 3.23
CA LEU A 44 10.79 -0.12 4.56
C LEU A 44 11.21 -1.47 5.15
N MET A 45 10.39 -2.50 4.98
CA MET A 45 10.70 -3.85 5.47
C MET A 45 11.86 -4.49 4.69
N GLN A 46 11.97 -4.24 3.38
CA GLN A 46 13.11 -4.73 2.57
C GLN A 46 14.45 -4.08 2.97
N LEU A 47 14.46 -2.81 3.41
CA LEU A 47 15.67 -2.16 3.92
C LEU A 47 16.18 -2.85 5.20
N ILE A 48 15.27 -3.19 6.13
CA ILE A 48 15.59 -3.91 7.36
C ILE A 48 16.19 -5.30 7.06
N ASP A 49 15.56 -6.04 6.13
CA ASP A 49 16.04 -7.37 5.75
C ASP A 49 17.37 -7.35 4.96
N HIS A 50 17.63 -6.31 4.18
CA HIS A 50 18.90 -6.16 3.45
C HIS A 50 20.08 -5.89 4.39
N ASP A 51 19.87 -5.08 5.43
CA ASP A 51 20.89 -4.88 6.47
C ASP A 51 21.07 -6.16 7.32
N HIS A 52 20.00 -6.87 7.66
CA HIS A 52 20.11 -8.20 8.30
C HIS A 52 20.80 -9.25 7.42
N ALA A 53 20.63 -9.20 6.10
CA ALA A 53 21.32 -10.07 5.16
C ALA A 53 22.82 -9.73 5.08
N ARG A 54 23.17 -8.44 5.00
CA ARG A 54 24.55 -7.95 5.06
C ARG A 54 25.24 -8.35 6.36
N ASP A 55 24.59 -8.19 7.51
CA ASP A 55 25.13 -8.61 8.80
C ASP A 55 25.40 -10.12 8.86
N ARG A 56 24.48 -10.94 8.34
CA ARG A 56 24.64 -12.40 8.24
C ARG A 56 25.80 -12.80 7.32
N ASP A 57 25.98 -12.10 6.20
CA ASP A 57 27.07 -12.38 5.26
C ASP A 57 28.43 -11.87 5.76
N HIS A 58 28.48 -10.71 6.41
CA HIS A 58 29.67 -10.26 7.15
C HIS A 58 30.05 -11.23 8.28
N ALA A 59 29.08 -11.77 9.02
CA ALA A 59 29.34 -12.80 10.02
C ALA A 59 29.87 -14.12 9.41
N ARG A 60 29.35 -14.52 8.23
CA ARG A 60 29.83 -15.70 7.48
C ARG A 60 31.24 -15.53 6.94
N ASP A 61 31.58 -14.38 6.40
CA ASP A 61 32.92 -14.13 5.88
C ASP A 61 33.95 -13.99 7.02
N HIS A 62 33.58 -13.38 8.16
CA HIS A 62 34.39 -13.45 9.38
C HIS A 62 34.54 -14.87 9.97
N ALA A 63 33.61 -15.79 9.73
CA ALA A 63 33.78 -17.19 10.07
C ALA A 63 34.74 -17.90 9.10
N ARG A 64 34.60 -17.66 7.79
CA ARG A 64 35.48 -18.21 6.75
C ARG A 64 36.93 -17.74 6.86
N ASP A 65 37.16 -16.50 7.25
CA ASP A 65 38.51 -15.97 7.48
C ASP A 65 39.17 -16.56 8.73
N ARG A 66 38.39 -16.88 9.77
CA ARG A 66 38.87 -17.67 10.92
C ARG A 66 39.23 -19.11 10.51
N GLU A 67 38.43 -19.75 9.66
CA GLU A 67 38.74 -21.09 9.13
C GLU A 67 39.98 -21.07 8.22
N ARG A 68 40.14 -20.08 7.35
CA ARG A 68 41.34 -19.90 6.51
C ARG A 68 42.61 -19.60 7.30
N SER A 69 42.49 -18.93 8.45
CA SER A 69 43.62 -18.61 9.33
C SER A 69 44.00 -19.78 10.28
N GLY A 70 43.21 -20.87 10.30
CA GLY A 70 43.32 -21.98 11.25
C GLY A 70 44.23 -23.14 10.86
N ALA A 71 45.16 -22.98 9.91
CA ALA A 71 45.98 -24.07 9.36
C ALA A 71 47.41 -24.15 9.95
N GLY A 72 47.51 -24.40 11.27
CA GLY A 72 48.77 -24.75 11.97
C GLY A 72 48.75 -26.19 12.48
N SER A 73 49.81 -26.97 12.20
CA SER A 73 49.84 -28.43 12.39
C SER A 73 49.92 -28.93 13.86
N PRO A 74 49.53 -30.19 14.16
CA PRO A 74 49.16 -30.62 15.52
C PRO A 74 50.27 -31.34 16.32
N VAL A 75 50.12 -31.36 17.65
CA VAL A 75 50.87 -32.25 18.57
C VAL A 75 49.91 -33.19 19.29
N ARG A 76 50.30 -34.47 19.40
CA ARG A 76 49.49 -35.59 19.90
C ARG A 76 49.43 -35.68 21.44
N SER A 77 48.29 -36.07 21.98
CA SER A 77 48.20 -37.06 23.06
C SER A 77 46.82 -37.75 23.12
N ARG A 78 46.82 -39.00 23.60
CA ARG A 78 45.71 -39.96 23.83
C ARG A 78 46.15 -40.85 25.02
N PRO A 79 45.32 -41.70 25.67
CA PRO A 79 44.00 -42.25 25.27
C PRO A 79 42.87 -41.83 26.27
N TRP A 80 41.74 -42.52 26.58
CA TRP A 80 41.34 -43.91 26.29
C TRP A 80 39.81 -44.20 26.17
N LEU A 81 39.36 -45.28 26.82
CA LEU A 81 38.08 -46.01 26.80
C LEU A 81 36.99 -45.34 27.69
N ALA A 82 35.67 -45.62 27.60
CA ALA A 82 34.95 -46.73 26.95
C ALA A 82 33.51 -46.35 26.50
N ARG A 83 32.85 -47.25 25.73
CA ARG A 83 31.38 -47.40 25.51
C ARG A 83 30.89 -48.62 26.33
N PRO A 84 29.59 -48.96 26.54
CA PRO A 84 28.32 -48.60 25.85
C PRO A 84 27.25 -48.02 26.85
N ALA A 85 25.91 -47.93 26.68
CA ALA A 85 24.91 -48.70 25.91
C ALA A 85 23.56 -47.95 25.67
N LEU A 86 22.57 -48.68 25.13
CA LEU A 86 21.25 -48.23 24.63
C LEU A 86 20.19 -47.99 25.74
N VAL A 87 19.12 -47.24 25.44
CA VAL A 87 17.70 -47.72 25.43
C VAL A 87 16.68 -46.56 25.21
N ALA A 88 15.56 -46.93 24.58
CA ALA A 88 14.35 -46.22 24.12
C ALA A 88 13.78 -45.00 24.88
N GLY A 89 12.93 -44.22 24.17
CA GLY A 89 12.13 -43.12 24.73
C GLY A 89 11.21 -42.42 23.72
N SER A 90 10.41 -43.16 22.95
CA SER A 90 9.40 -42.57 22.05
C SER A 90 8.16 -42.10 22.82
N VAL A 91 7.75 -40.85 22.66
CA VAL A 91 6.42 -40.36 23.08
C VAL A 91 5.77 -39.61 21.92
N ALA A 92 4.68 -40.17 21.42
CA ALA A 92 3.71 -39.44 20.61
C ALA A 92 2.61 -38.91 21.54
N VAL A 93 2.10 -37.70 21.27
CA VAL A 93 0.83 -37.22 21.82
C VAL A 93 -0.01 -36.74 20.63
N ALA A 94 -1.15 -37.40 20.44
CA ALA A 94 -2.23 -36.99 19.56
C ALA A 94 -3.35 -36.32 20.39
N VAL A 95 -4.55 -36.14 19.80
CA VAL A 95 -5.81 -35.61 20.39
C VAL A 95 -5.92 -34.07 20.26
N ALA A 96 -6.99 -33.50 19.70
CA ALA A 96 -8.09 -34.10 18.93
C ALA A 96 -8.77 -33.10 17.96
N LEU A 97 -9.35 -33.66 16.90
CA LEU A 97 -10.47 -33.07 16.19
C LEU A 97 -11.76 -33.23 17.03
N ALA A 98 -12.50 -32.14 17.22
CA ALA A 98 -13.89 -32.19 17.68
C ALA A 98 -14.76 -31.50 16.64
N ALA A 99 -15.71 -32.23 16.06
CA ALA A 99 -16.63 -31.74 15.05
C ALA A 99 -17.99 -31.39 15.67
N GLY A 100 -18.68 -30.41 15.06
CA GLY A 100 -20.15 -30.37 15.07
C GLY A 100 -20.78 -29.14 15.71
N LEU A 101 -21.22 -28.21 14.87
CA LEU A 101 -22.62 -27.78 14.95
C LEU A 101 -23.20 -27.62 13.55
N THR A 102 -24.35 -28.25 13.32
CA THR A 102 -25.09 -28.24 12.06
C THR A 102 -26.23 -27.23 12.11
N VAL A 103 -26.33 -26.38 11.09
CA VAL A 103 -27.62 -25.82 10.67
C VAL A 103 -27.72 -26.01 9.16
N GLY A 104 -28.68 -26.85 8.73
CA GLY A 104 -28.97 -27.06 7.32
C GLY A 104 -30.35 -26.49 6.96
N ILE A 105 -30.47 -25.92 5.77
CA ILE A 105 -31.77 -25.65 5.14
C ILE A 105 -31.71 -26.08 3.67
N GLY A 106 -32.64 -26.97 3.29
CA GLY A 106 -33.27 -26.99 1.96
C GLY A 106 -32.42 -27.42 0.77
N ALA A 107 -32.37 -28.73 0.50
CA ALA A 107 -32.03 -29.22 -0.84
C ALA A 107 -33.20 -29.01 -1.81
N GLY A 108 -32.98 -28.25 -2.88
CA GLY A 108 -33.83 -28.21 -4.08
C GLY A 108 -33.04 -28.77 -5.26
N ARG A 109 -33.38 -29.98 -5.72
CA ARG A 109 -32.70 -30.65 -6.84
C ARG A 109 -33.39 -30.28 -8.15
N GLY A 110 -32.64 -29.69 -9.09
CA GLY A 110 -33.04 -29.42 -10.47
C GLY A 110 -31.79 -29.44 -11.36
N ASP A 111 -31.91 -30.01 -12.55
CA ASP A 111 -30.75 -30.50 -13.32
C ASP A 111 -30.02 -29.45 -14.17
N GLY A 112 -28.74 -29.72 -14.43
CA GLY A 112 -28.14 -29.52 -15.76
C GLY A 112 -27.86 -28.09 -16.22
N GLY A 113 -26.75 -27.50 -15.76
CA GLY A 113 -26.18 -26.29 -16.38
C GLY A 113 -24.70 -26.11 -16.00
N THR A 114 -23.79 -26.25 -16.96
CA THR A 114 -22.35 -26.03 -16.76
C THR A 114 -22.07 -24.56 -16.46
N ALA A 115 -21.88 -24.22 -15.18
CA ALA A 115 -21.37 -22.92 -14.77
C ALA A 115 -19.93 -22.75 -15.27
N ALA A 116 -19.74 -21.86 -16.24
CA ALA A 116 -18.42 -21.54 -16.77
C ALA A 116 -17.58 -20.86 -15.68
N ARG A 117 -16.40 -21.41 -15.38
CA ARG A 117 -15.33 -20.66 -14.71
C ARG A 117 -14.86 -19.58 -15.69
N PRO A 118 -14.70 -18.31 -15.28
CA PRO A 118 -13.93 -17.34 -16.05
C PRO A 118 -12.48 -17.85 -16.14
N GLY A 119 -12.11 -18.37 -17.30
CA GLY A 119 -10.77 -18.91 -17.53
C GLY A 119 -9.76 -17.78 -17.69
N ALA A 120 -8.59 -17.92 -17.07
CA ALA A 120 -7.44 -17.12 -17.43
C ALA A 120 -7.11 -17.36 -18.92
N SER A 121 -7.26 -16.32 -19.75
CA SER A 121 -6.83 -16.33 -21.15
C SER A 121 -5.73 -15.30 -21.35
N SER A 122 -4.49 -15.78 -21.32
CA SER A 122 -3.30 -15.05 -21.75
C SER A 122 -3.11 -15.18 -23.27
N THR A 123 -2.72 -14.09 -23.93
CA THR A 123 -1.49 -13.95 -24.76
C THR A 123 -1.57 -12.77 -25.74
N ALA A 124 -0.54 -11.92 -25.70
CA ALA A 124 -0.07 -10.94 -26.70
C ALA A 124 -1.05 -9.89 -27.30
N ASP A 125 -2.16 -10.28 -27.92
CA ASP A 125 -3.07 -9.30 -28.59
C ASP A 125 -3.88 -8.48 -27.58
N GLY A 126 -4.16 -9.06 -26.40
CA GLY A 126 -4.88 -8.39 -25.32
C GLY A 126 -4.15 -7.17 -24.75
N THR A 127 -2.82 -7.19 -24.68
CA THR A 127 -2.03 -6.06 -24.15
C THR A 127 -2.04 -4.87 -25.11
N ALA A 128 -1.86 -5.10 -26.41
CA ALA A 128 -1.94 -4.04 -27.43
C ALA A 128 -3.37 -3.50 -27.64
N GLY A 129 -4.40 -4.30 -27.32
CA GLY A 129 -5.78 -3.84 -27.20
C GLY A 129 -5.98 -3.00 -25.94
N GLY A 130 -5.57 -3.51 -24.78
CA GLY A 130 -5.71 -2.88 -23.47
C GLY A 130 -5.02 -1.51 -23.37
N SER A 131 -3.80 -1.36 -23.88
CA SER A 131 -3.13 -0.05 -23.90
C SER A 131 -3.80 0.96 -24.84
N ARG A 132 -4.38 0.52 -25.97
CA ARG A 132 -5.17 1.41 -26.83
C ARG A 132 -6.50 1.82 -26.19
N GLY A 133 -7.16 0.91 -25.47
CA GLY A 133 -8.32 1.22 -24.63
C GLY A 133 -7.96 2.28 -23.60
N ALA A 134 -6.88 2.03 -22.83
CA ALA A 134 -6.43 2.92 -21.76
C ALA A 134 -6.20 4.36 -22.23
N VAL A 135 -5.50 4.56 -23.36
CA VAL A 135 -5.29 5.89 -23.95
C VAL A 135 -6.63 6.56 -24.27
N VAL A 136 -7.56 5.86 -24.94
CA VAL A 136 -8.87 6.40 -25.30
C VAL A 136 -9.72 6.72 -24.06
N THR A 137 -9.69 5.88 -23.03
CA THR A 137 -10.44 6.09 -21.80
C THR A 137 -9.83 7.21 -20.95
N LEU A 138 -8.50 7.31 -20.85
CA LEU A 138 -7.82 8.42 -20.18
C LEU A 138 -8.04 9.76 -20.88
N ASP A 139 -8.05 9.80 -22.23
CA ASP A 139 -8.43 11.00 -22.98
C ASP A 139 -9.89 11.42 -22.71
N ARG A 140 -10.81 10.45 -22.57
CA ARG A 140 -12.21 10.72 -22.18
C ARG A 140 -12.31 11.24 -20.75
N ILE A 141 -11.60 10.63 -19.80
CA ILE A 141 -11.55 11.09 -18.39
C ILE A 141 -10.98 12.51 -18.33
N ALA A 142 -9.89 12.79 -19.04
CA ALA A 142 -9.30 14.13 -19.16
C ALA A 142 -10.27 15.15 -19.77
N ALA A 143 -11.04 14.76 -20.80
CA ALA A 143 -12.05 15.62 -21.43
C ALA A 143 -13.27 15.91 -20.54
N VAL A 144 -13.59 15.01 -19.60
CA VAL A 144 -14.57 15.27 -18.52
C VAL A 144 -13.96 16.19 -17.47
N ALA A 145 -12.74 15.89 -17.00
CA ALA A 145 -12.04 16.68 -15.99
C ALA A 145 -11.94 18.18 -16.35
N LEU A 146 -11.60 18.51 -17.60
CA LEU A 146 -11.57 19.90 -18.12
C LEU A 146 -12.92 20.65 -18.06
N ARG A 147 -14.04 19.94 -17.91
CA ARG A 147 -15.39 20.51 -17.91
C ARG A 147 -16.06 20.42 -16.54
N THR A 148 -15.42 19.75 -15.58
CA THR A 148 -15.89 19.69 -14.20
C THR A 148 -15.67 21.06 -13.57
N ASP A 149 -16.75 21.67 -13.08
CA ASP A 149 -16.66 22.88 -12.27
C ASP A 149 -16.14 22.49 -10.87
N VAL A 150 -15.06 23.13 -10.44
CA VAL A 150 -14.36 22.85 -9.19
C VAL A 150 -14.06 24.19 -8.51
N GLU A 151 -14.72 24.44 -7.39
CA GLU A 151 -14.43 25.61 -6.55
C GLU A 151 -12.98 25.53 -6.05
N PRO A 152 -12.14 26.56 -6.26
CA PRO A 152 -10.78 26.59 -5.75
C PRO A 152 -10.72 26.45 -4.22
N VAL A 153 -9.81 25.61 -3.72
CA VAL A 153 -9.68 25.39 -2.27
C VAL A 153 -8.82 26.49 -1.64
N GLY A 154 -9.34 27.16 -0.62
CA GLY A 154 -8.67 28.25 0.08
C GLY A 154 -7.56 27.80 1.02
N ASP A 155 -6.58 28.69 1.25
CA ASP A 155 -5.40 28.47 2.12
C ASP A 155 -5.74 28.00 3.55
N GLY A 156 -6.81 28.56 4.13
CA GLY A 156 -7.28 28.20 5.47
C GLY A 156 -8.23 27.00 5.53
N GLN A 157 -8.46 26.29 4.42
CA GLN A 157 -9.40 25.19 4.32
C GLN A 157 -8.70 23.82 4.27
N PHE A 158 -9.51 22.76 4.27
CA PHE A 158 -9.07 21.38 4.22
C PHE A 158 -9.77 20.65 3.07
N VAL A 159 -9.01 19.83 2.34
CA VAL A 159 -9.58 18.82 1.44
C VAL A 159 -9.99 17.63 2.31
N TYR A 160 -11.29 17.37 2.37
CA TYR A 160 -11.86 16.19 3.01
C TYR A 160 -12.04 15.06 2.01
N VAL A 161 -11.63 13.85 2.39
CA VAL A 161 -11.96 12.62 1.66
C VAL A 161 -12.48 11.57 2.65
N ARG A 162 -13.59 10.93 2.30
CA ARG A 162 -14.10 9.74 2.98
C ARG A 162 -14.05 8.56 2.05
N SER A 163 -13.38 7.50 2.48
CA SER A 163 -13.24 6.26 1.74
C SER A 163 -13.56 5.06 2.63
N ARG A 164 -13.82 3.91 1.99
CA ARG A 164 -14.01 2.63 2.66
C ARG A 164 -13.08 1.62 2.01
N GLY A 165 -12.32 0.88 2.80
CA GLY A 165 -11.27 0.02 2.27
C GLY A 165 -10.79 -1.06 3.24
N ALA A 166 -9.91 -1.91 2.71
CA ALA A 166 -9.17 -2.93 3.44
C ALA A 166 -7.82 -3.15 2.73
N GLY A 167 -6.74 -3.23 3.50
CA GLY A 167 -5.40 -3.58 3.02
C GLY A 167 -4.91 -4.89 3.62
N ASN A 168 -3.74 -5.36 3.21
CA ASN A 168 -3.12 -6.55 3.79
C ASN A 168 -2.71 -6.33 5.25
N GLU A 169 -3.32 -7.11 6.16
CA GLU A 169 -2.97 -7.22 7.58
C GLU A 169 -2.00 -8.39 7.85
N GLY A 170 -1.73 -9.24 6.84
CA GLY A 170 -0.82 -10.38 6.93
C GLY A 170 0.64 -9.98 7.19
N VAL A 171 1.41 -10.93 7.73
CA VAL A 171 2.84 -10.77 8.03
C VAL A 171 3.64 -10.54 6.73
N PHE A 172 4.72 -9.76 6.81
CA PHE A 172 5.63 -9.49 5.70
C PHE A 172 6.16 -10.80 5.07
N ASP A 173 6.22 -10.83 3.73
CA ASP A 173 6.43 -12.02 2.87
C ASP A 173 5.55 -13.26 3.13
N GLY A 174 4.64 -13.19 4.10
CA GLY A 174 3.65 -14.22 4.36
C GLY A 174 2.47 -14.19 3.37
N PRO A 175 1.56 -15.18 3.51
CA PRO A 175 0.29 -15.18 2.82
C PRO A 175 -0.49 -13.89 3.04
N VAL A 176 -1.23 -13.45 2.03
CA VAL A 176 -2.06 -12.24 2.12
C VAL A 176 -3.28 -12.50 3.00
N GLU A 177 -3.43 -11.70 4.04
CA GLU A 177 -4.61 -11.70 4.91
C GLU A 177 -5.27 -10.32 4.75
N LEU A 178 -6.30 -10.24 3.91
CA LEU A 178 -7.01 -8.98 3.70
C LEU A 178 -7.76 -8.58 4.98
N GLY A 179 -7.46 -7.37 5.45
CA GLY A 179 -7.97 -6.83 6.70
C GLY A 179 -9.48 -6.58 6.74
N LYS A 180 -9.94 -6.10 7.89
CA LYS A 180 -11.37 -5.76 8.03
C LYS A 180 -11.70 -4.49 7.27
N MET A 181 -12.74 -4.57 6.45
CA MET A 181 -13.32 -3.42 5.75
C MET A 181 -13.76 -2.33 6.73
N HIS A 182 -13.09 -1.19 6.71
CA HIS A 182 -13.31 -0.04 7.60
C HIS A 182 -13.56 1.25 6.81
N GLU A 183 -14.06 2.28 7.49
CA GLU A 183 -14.13 3.64 6.93
C GLU A 183 -12.89 4.43 7.35
N ARG A 184 -12.34 5.19 6.41
CA ARG A 184 -11.29 6.19 6.59
C ARG A 184 -11.86 7.55 6.23
N GLN A 185 -11.64 8.53 7.08
CA GLN A 185 -11.85 9.95 6.76
C GLN A 185 -10.51 10.66 6.89
N VAL A 186 -10.19 11.58 5.99
CA VAL A 186 -8.94 12.35 6.01
C VAL A 186 -9.20 13.82 5.66
N TRP A 187 -8.46 14.72 6.31
CA TRP A 187 -8.50 16.17 6.12
C TRP A 187 -7.09 16.69 5.83
N PHE A 188 -6.79 17.07 4.59
CA PHE A 188 -5.49 17.64 4.21
C PHE A 188 -5.49 19.18 4.27
N SER A 189 -4.61 19.76 5.08
CA SER A 189 -4.45 21.20 5.23
C SER A 189 -3.97 21.85 3.92
N GLN A 190 -4.67 22.89 3.47
CA GLN A 190 -4.37 23.57 2.20
C GLN A 190 -3.48 24.81 2.36
N ARG A 191 -2.90 25.01 3.55
CA ARG A 191 -1.94 26.09 3.83
C ARG A 191 -0.78 26.06 2.83
N GLN A 192 -0.53 27.19 2.16
CA GLN A 192 0.46 27.31 1.09
C GLN A 192 1.90 27.35 1.64
N GLY A 193 2.09 28.03 2.78
CA GLY A 193 3.38 28.06 3.48
C GLY A 193 3.78 26.68 4.05
N PRO A 194 5.04 26.52 4.49
CA PRO A 194 5.48 25.31 5.17
C PRO A 194 4.66 25.01 6.44
N VAL A 195 4.42 23.72 6.73
CA VAL A 195 3.67 23.29 7.92
C VAL A 195 4.24 22.01 8.54
N THR A 196 4.06 21.85 9.85
CA THR A 196 4.28 20.58 10.57
C THR A 196 2.98 19.77 10.69
N ASP A 197 1.88 20.43 11.05
CA ASP A 197 0.50 19.90 10.95
C ASP A 197 0.03 19.93 9.49
N VAL A 198 0.00 18.75 8.87
CA VAL A 198 -0.42 18.50 7.49
C VAL A 198 -1.92 18.16 7.43
N GLY A 199 -2.54 17.70 8.51
CA GLY A 199 -3.91 17.22 8.49
C GLY A 199 -4.32 16.27 9.60
N LEU A 200 -5.42 15.55 9.38
CA LEU A 200 -5.98 14.58 10.33
C LEU A 200 -6.52 13.36 9.59
N ILE A 201 -6.41 12.18 10.21
CA ILE A 201 -7.08 10.95 9.79
C ILE A 201 -8.04 10.51 10.90
N ARG A 202 -9.23 10.03 10.53
CA ARG A 202 -10.17 9.35 11.43
C ARG A 202 -10.43 7.95 10.90
N GLU A 203 -10.01 6.96 11.66
CA GLU A 203 -10.15 5.53 11.35
C GLU A 203 -10.45 4.77 12.65
N TYR A 204 -11.24 3.68 12.56
CA TYR A 204 -11.62 2.85 13.72
C TYR A 204 -12.24 3.62 14.91
N GLY A 205 -12.82 4.80 14.65
CA GLY A 205 -13.38 5.69 15.67
C GLY A 205 -12.34 6.48 16.48
N GLN A 206 -11.09 6.56 16.00
CA GLN A 206 -9.98 7.29 16.59
C GLN A 206 -9.44 8.33 15.61
N ASP A 207 -8.99 9.46 16.16
CA ASP A 207 -8.46 10.61 15.43
C ASP A 207 -6.93 10.62 15.57
N TRP A 208 -6.22 10.67 14.44
CA TRP A 208 -4.77 10.58 14.33
C TRP A 208 -4.24 11.81 13.57
N PRO A 209 -3.41 12.66 14.17
CA PRO A 209 -2.85 13.83 13.49
C PRO A 209 -1.82 13.39 12.43
N ILE A 210 -1.86 14.07 11.28
CA ILE A 210 -0.86 13.94 10.22
C ILE A 210 0.21 15.00 10.50
N GLU A 211 1.21 14.64 11.30
CA GLU A 211 2.30 15.53 11.70
C GLU A 211 3.64 15.06 11.13
N ILE A 212 4.46 16.02 10.70
CA ILE A 212 5.88 15.79 10.41
C ILE A 212 6.62 15.61 11.74
N GLY A 213 7.33 14.50 11.90
CA GLY A 213 8.14 14.24 13.08
C GLY A 213 9.26 15.27 13.23
N VAL A 214 9.14 16.14 14.23
CA VAL A 214 10.18 17.11 14.61
C VAL A 214 11.17 16.42 15.56
N PRO A 215 12.46 16.26 15.20
CA PRO A 215 13.43 15.64 16.10
C PRO A 215 13.68 16.49 17.35
N ASP A 216 13.86 15.86 18.51
CA ASP A 216 14.10 16.55 19.79
C ASP A 216 15.23 17.59 19.69
N GLY A 217 14.91 18.84 20.06
CA GLY A 217 15.84 19.97 20.00
C GLY A 217 15.89 20.72 18.66
N THR A 218 15.09 20.30 17.67
CA THR A 218 14.87 21.05 16.41
C THR A 218 13.75 22.07 16.60
N ASP A 219 13.84 23.24 15.97
CA ASP A 219 12.70 24.16 15.90
C ASP A 219 11.61 23.56 14.96
N PRO A 220 10.33 23.52 15.36
CA PRO A 220 9.26 23.11 14.47
C PRO A 220 9.18 23.90 13.15
N GLU A 221 9.64 25.15 13.10
CA GLU A 221 9.73 25.90 11.84
C GLU A 221 10.78 25.31 10.87
N ASP A 222 11.92 24.82 11.38
CA ASP A 222 12.96 24.16 10.57
C ASP A 222 12.53 22.78 10.05
N ALA A 223 11.56 22.14 10.72
CA ALA A 223 10.95 20.86 10.34
C ALA A 223 9.69 21.01 9.46
N ALA A 224 9.22 22.23 9.21
CA ALA A 224 8.00 22.48 8.46
C ALA A 224 8.17 22.17 6.97
N VAL A 225 7.29 21.33 6.38
CA VAL A 225 7.42 20.91 4.98
C VAL A 225 6.63 21.83 4.03
N PRO A 226 7.23 22.28 2.91
CA PRO A 226 6.55 23.10 1.91
C PRO A 226 5.44 22.32 1.18
N ALA A 227 4.65 23.00 0.35
CA ALA A 227 3.72 22.31 -0.55
C ALA A 227 4.50 21.56 -1.64
N GLY A 228 4.07 20.34 -1.96
CA GLY A 228 4.80 19.42 -2.84
C GLY A 228 4.05 18.11 -3.09
N PHE A 229 4.67 17.15 -3.75
CA PHE A 229 4.05 15.84 -4.03
C PHE A 229 3.73 15.02 -2.77
N ASP A 230 4.46 15.25 -1.68
CA ASP A 230 4.23 14.61 -0.37
C ASP A 230 3.38 15.47 0.58
N ARG A 231 3.09 16.72 0.18
CA ARG A 231 2.10 17.60 0.82
C ARG A 231 1.34 18.41 -0.24
N PRO A 232 0.44 17.77 -1.01
CA PRO A 232 -0.27 18.44 -2.09
C PRO A 232 -1.25 19.48 -1.55
N THR A 233 -1.25 20.66 -2.16
CA THR A 233 -2.31 21.67 -1.98
C THR A 233 -2.91 22.05 -3.32
N TYR A 234 -4.14 22.54 -3.34
CA TYR A 234 -4.80 23.02 -4.56
C TYR A 234 -3.97 24.10 -5.27
N ALA A 235 -3.40 25.03 -4.51
CA ALA A 235 -2.53 26.09 -5.04
C ALA A 235 -1.24 25.54 -5.68
N TRP A 236 -0.61 24.53 -5.04
CA TRP A 236 0.56 23.86 -5.62
C TRP A 236 0.18 23.04 -6.86
N LEU A 237 -0.92 22.28 -6.83
CA LEU A 237 -1.47 21.56 -8.00
C LEU A 237 -1.77 22.50 -9.17
N ALA A 238 -2.26 23.71 -8.91
CA ALA A 238 -2.51 24.75 -9.91
C ALA A 238 -1.22 25.39 -10.48
N SER A 239 -0.08 25.24 -9.78
CA SER A 239 1.23 25.72 -10.25
C SER A 239 1.96 24.72 -11.16
N LEU A 240 1.49 23.47 -11.24
CA LEU A 240 2.12 22.42 -12.04
C LEU A 240 1.96 22.66 -13.55
N PRO A 241 2.91 22.17 -14.39
CA PRO A 241 2.73 22.18 -15.83
C PRO A 241 1.46 21.43 -16.26
N THR A 242 0.66 22.05 -17.11
CA THR A 242 -0.54 21.43 -17.70
C THR A 242 -0.28 20.78 -19.08
N ASP A 243 0.94 20.92 -19.60
CA ASP A 243 1.42 20.09 -20.71
C ASP A 243 1.77 18.67 -20.18
N PRO A 244 1.23 17.59 -20.76
CA PRO A 244 1.42 16.26 -20.20
C PRO A 244 2.84 15.70 -20.33
N ASP A 245 3.67 16.14 -21.28
CA ASP A 245 5.08 15.70 -21.35
C ASP A 245 5.92 16.41 -20.28
N ALA A 246 5.70 17.71 -20.10
CA ALA A 246 6.35 18.48 -19.05
C ALA A 246 5.97 17.99 -17.64
N LEU A 247 4.68 17.69 -17.41
CA LEU A 247 4.19 17.13 -16.16
C LEU A 247 4.75 15.74 -15.90
N LEU A 248 4.74 14.86 -16.90
CA LEU A 248 5.28 13.50 -16.76
C LEU A 248 6.79 13.55 -16.46
N LYS A 249 7.53 14.39 -17.18
CA LYS A 249 8.97 14.59 -16.91
C LYS A 249 9.24 15.09 -15.49
N LEU A 250 8.40 15.98 -14.96
CA LEU A 250 8.49 16.44 -13.57
C LEU A 250 8.26 15.29 -12.58
N LEU A 251 7.22 14.49 -12.79
CA LEU A 251 6.91 13.30 -11.98
C LEU A 251 8.05 12.28 -11.96
N TYR A 252 8.64 11.96 -13.12
CA TYR A 252 9.81 11.07 -13.18
C TYR A 252 11.07 11.66 -12.56
N ALA A 253 11.21 13.00 -12.50
CA ALA A 253 12.35 13.64 -11.85
C ALA A 253 12.22 13.65 -10.32
N ASP A 254 11.00 13.85 -9.82
CA ASP A 254 10.67 13.84 -8.38
C ASP A 254 10.66 12.43 -7.78
N THR A 255 10.11 11.45 -8.51
CA THR A 255 9.98 10.07 -8.04
C THR A 255 11.35 9.43 -7.85
N ARG A 256 11.66 9.06 -6.62
CA ARG A 256 12.82 8.23 -6.25
C ARG A 256 12.38 6.78 -6.14
N VAL A 257 13.29 5.88 -6.47
CA VAL A 257 13.09 4.43 -6.38
C VAL A 257 14.39 3.77 -5.93
N GLU A 258 14.28 2.66 -5.20
CA GLU A 258 15.39 1.82 -4.78
C GLU A 258 15.87 0.88 -5.90
N GLU A 259 16.93 0.11 -5.66
CA GLU A 259 17.50 -0.76 -6.69
C GLU A 259 16.53 -1.89 -7.12
N GLY A 260 16.21 -1.88 -8.41
CA GLY A 260 15.33 -2.87 -9.04
C GLY A 260 13.83 -2.62 -8.85
N GLU A 261 13.41 -1.49 -8.30
CA GLU A 261 12.01 -1.04 -8.32
C GLU A 261 11.59 -0.56 -9.71
N ASP A 262 10.31 -0.72 -10.05
CA ASP A 262 9.76 -0.26 -11.32
C ASP A 262 9.36 1.21 -11.22
N LYS A 263 10.20 2.10 -11.75
CA LYS A 263 9.95 3.55 -11.70
C LYS A 263 8.68 3.99 -12.41
N ASP A 264 8.24 3.26 -13.44
CA ASP A 264 6.97 3.54 -14.10
C ASP A 264 5.78 3.16 -13.21
N GLN A 265 5.94 2.14 -12.35
CA GLN A 265 4.95 1.78 -11.33
C GLN A 265 4.82 2.86 -10.25
N GLU A 266 5.94 3.39 -9.76
CA GLU A 266 5.91 4.43 -8.74
C GLU A 266 5.39 5.77 -9.26
N VAL A 267 5.73 6.14 -10.49
CA VAL A 267 5.12 7.31 -11.15
C VAL A 267 3.62 7.10 -11.35
N PHE A 268 3.17 5.89 -11.71
CA PHE A 268 1.76 5.54 -11.76
C PHE A 268 1.13 5.73 -10.37
N GLY A 269 1.58 5.00 -9.34
CA GLY A 269 1.07 5.08 -7.96
C GLY A 269 0.97 6.51 -7.43
N ARG A 270 2.02 7.32 -7.58
CA ARG A 270 2.08 8.72 -7.13
C ARG A 270 1.05 9.63 -7.82
N ILE A 271 0.69 9.38 -9.08
CA ILE A 271 -0.46 10.03 -9.74
C ILE A 271 -1.78 9.52 -9.15
N GLY A 272 -1.90 8.21 -8.97
CA GLY A 272 -3.08 7.53 -8.42
C GLY A 272 -3.49 8.08 -7.05
N ASP A 273 -2.52 8.32 -6.17
CA ASP A 273 -2.70 8.96 -4.87
C ASP A 273 -3.30 10.37 -4.99
N LEU A 274 -2.77 11.18 -5.91
CA LEU A 274 -3.21 12.56 -6.10
C LEU A 274 -4.64 12.60 -6.65
N VAL A 275 -4.95 11.83 -7.70
CA VAL A 275 -6.33 11.77 -8.25
C VAL A 275 -7.31 11.05 -7.31
N GLY A 276 -6.78 10.22 -6.41
CA GLY A 276 -7.51 9.46 -5.39
C GLY A 276 -7.90 10.28 -4.16
N GLU A 277 -7.01 11.14 -3.66
CA GLU A 277 -7.20 11.80 -2.37
C GLU A 277 -7.20 13.34 -2.41
N GLN A 278 -7.03 13.98 -3.59
CA GLN A 278 -7.03 15.44 -3.72
C GLN A 278 -8.20 15.99 -4.53
N ILE A 279 -8.56 17.25 -4.27
CA ILE A 279 -9.36 18.07 -5.19
C ILE A 279 -8.37 18.77 -6.13
N MET A 280 -8.47 18.48 -7.42
CA MET A 280 -7.55 19.02 -8.44
C MET A 280 -8.19 20.18 -9.22
N PRO A 281 -7.40 21.19 -9.62
CA PRO A 281 -7.77 22.09 -10.70
C PRO A 281 -8.11 21.31 -11.98
N PRO A 282 -9.17 21.69 -12.74
CA PRO A 282 -9.61 20.96 -13.94
C PRO A 282 -8.52 20.68 -14.98
N GLU A 283 -7.66 21.67 -15.22
CA GLU A 283 -6.57 21.62 -16.20
C GLU A 283 -5.45 20.69 -15.75
N THR A 284 -5.06 20.77 -14.46
CA THR A 284 -4.10 19.88 -13.82
C THR A 284 -4.59 18.43 -13.83
N ALA A 285 -5.85 18.17 -13.47
CA ALA A 285 -6.44 16.83 -13.51
C ALA A 285 -6.39 16.22 -14.92
N ALA A 286 -6.76 17.00 -15.94
CA ALA A 286 -6.70 16.56 -17.32
C ALA A 286 -5.27 16.30 -17.81
N ALA A 287 -4.29 17.08 -17.35
CA ALA A 287 -2.88 16.86 -17.62
C ALA A 287 -2.39 15.55 -16.97
N PHE A 288 -2.76 15.26 -15.72
CA PHE A 288 -2.43 14.01 -15.03
C PHE A 288 -2.95 12.76 -15.77
N TYR A 289 -4.22 12.75 -16.20
CA TYR A 289 -4.76 11.60 -16.95
C TYR A 289 -4.08 11.42 -18.31
N LYS A 290 -3.76 12.51 -19.02
CA LYS A 290 -3.00 12.44 -20.28
C LYS A 290 -1.53 12.04 -20.10
N ALA A 291 -0.92 12.41 -18.97
CA ALA A 291 0.43 11.97 -18.60
C ALA A 291 0.42 10.45 -18.27
N THR A 292 -0.60 9.98 -17.55
CA THR A 292 -0.80 8.54 -17.26
C THR A 292 -0.86 7.71 -18.55
N ALA A 293 -1.53 8.21 -19.59
CA ALA A 293 -1.65 7.53 -20.88
C ALA A 293 -0.30 7.35 -21.63
N ARG A 294 0.77 7.98 -21.15
CA ARG A 294 2.13 7.92 -21.71
C ARG A 294 3.09 7.08 -20.85
N ILE A 295 2.65 6.61 -19.68
CA ILE A 295 3.43 5.70 -18.83
C ILE A 295 3.44 4.30 -19.49
N PRO A 296 4.63 3.69 -19.70
CA PRO A 296 4.72 2.33 -20.23
C PRO A 296 3.98 1.31 -19.35
N GLY A 297 3.33 0.32 -19.98
CA GLY A 297 2.61 -0.75 -19.29
C GLY A 297 1.19 -0.40 -18.83
N VAL A 298 0.72 0.84 -19.03
CA VAL A 298 -0.68 1.20 -18.73
C VAL A 298 -1.65 0.51 -19.69
N THR A 299 -2.72 -0.05 -19.13
CA THR A 299 -3.74 -0.88 -19.79
C THR A 299 -5.14 -0.59 -19.24
N GLU A 300 -6.18 -0.96 -19.98
CA GLU A 300 -7.58 -0.90 -19.54
C GLU A 300 -8.06 -2.28 -19.13
N VAL A 301 -8.79 -2.35 -18.02
CA VAL A 301 -9.56 -3.51 -17.57
C VAL A 301 -11.04 -3.10 -17.62
N ALA A 302 -11.81 -3.74 -18.50
CA ALA A 302 -13.17 -3.31 -18.84
C ALA A 302 -14.20 -3.44 -17.71
N ASP A 303 -13.95 -4.32 -16.72
CA ASP A 303 -14.77 -4.50 -15.53
C ASP A 303 -13.88 -4.73 -14.29
N ALA A 304 -13.93 -3.78 -13.36
CA ALA A 304 -13.30 -3.85 -12.05
C ALA A 304 -14.32 -3.43 -10.98
N VAL A 305 -14.15 -3.98 -9.77
CA VAL A 305 -15.09 -3.79 -8.66
C VAL A 305 -14.34 -3.17 -7.48
N ASP A 306 -14.85 -2.04 -6.99
CA ASP A 306 -14.28 -1.32 -5.85
C ASP A 306 -14.64 -1.95 -4.49
N ALA A 307 -14.08 -1.38 -3.41
CA ALA A 307 -14.27 -1.88 -2.04
C ALA A 307 -15.73 -1.88 -1.53
N VAL A 308 -16.68 -1.23 -2.22
CA VAL A 308 -18.11 -1.24 -1.87
C VAL A 308 -19.01 -1.89 -2.94
N GLY A 309 -18.42 -2.58 -3.92
CA GLY A 309 -19.15 -3.35 -4.91
C GLY A 309 -19.61 -2.56 -6.14
N ARG A 310 -19.12 -1.34 -6.36
CA ARG A 310 -19.40 -0.59 -7.60
C ARG A 310 -18.53 -1.13 -8.73
N HIS A 311 -19.17 -1.51 -9.83
CA HIS A 311 -18.50 -1.89 -11.07
C HIS A 311 -18.06 -0.66 -11.86
N GLY A 312 -16.88 -0.70 -12.46
CA GLY A 312 -16.31 0.39 -13.24
C GLY A 312 -15.24 -0.07 -14.23
N ILE A 313 -14.85 0.85 -15.11
CA ILE A 313 -13.71 0.64 -16.02
C ILE A 313 -12.45 0.99 -15.25
N ALA A 314 -11.46 0.12 -15.25
CA ALA A 314 -10.19 0.38 -14.59
C ALA A 314 -9.06 0.75 -15.55
N ILE A 315 -8.28 1.74 -15.16
CA ILE A 315 -6.94 1.99 -15.71
C ILE A 315 -5.94 1.29 -14.81
N ALA A 316 -5.10 0.45 -15.40
CA ALA A 316 -4.29 -0.52 -14.67
C ALA A 316 -2.84 -0.54 -15.13
N ARG A 317 -1.93 -0.78 -14.19
CA ARG A 317 -0.52 -1.06 -14.45
C ARG A 317 -0.06 -2.27 -13.64
N GLU A 318 0.70 -3.15 -14.27
CA GLU A 318 1.23 -4.38 -13.67
C GLU A 318 2.65 -4.14 -13.13
N ASP A 319 2.85 -4.42 -11.85
CA ASP A 319 4.18 -4.63 -11.28
C ASP A 319 4.58 -6.09 -11.50
N THR A 320 5.47 -6.29 -12.48
CA THR A 320 5.93 -7.64 -12.85
C THR A 320 6.83 -8.29 -11.81
N ARG A 321 7.56 -7.49 -10.99
CA ARG A 321 8.44 -7.96 -9.90
C ARG A 321 7.59 -8.61 -8.82
N TYR A 322 6.61 -7.89 -8.28
CA TYR A 322 5.73 -8.40 -7.23
C TYR A 322 4.61 -9.30 -7.77
N GLY A 323 4.34 -9.29 -9.08
CA GLY A 323 3.24 -10.06 -9.67
C GLY A 323 1.88 -9.54 -9.27
N THR A 324 1.77 -8.21 -9.16
CA THR A 324 0.57 -7.49 -8.76
C THR A 324 0.16 -6.49 -9.84
N ARG A 325 -1.11 -6.07 -9.82
CA ARG A 325 -1.66 -5.07 -10.73
C ARG A 325 -2.47 -4.08 -9.93
N THR A 326 -2.10 -2.81 -10.00
CA THR A 326 -2.86 -1.70 -9.44
C THR A 326 -3.88 -1.24 -10.46
N GLU A 327 -5.12 -1.06 -10.04
CA GLU A 327 -6.28 -0.74 -10.87
C GLU A 327 -7.02 0.47 -10.27
N TRP A 328 -7.00 1.61 -10.97
CA TRP A 328 -7.82 2.79 -10.63
C TRP A 328 -9.18 2.65 -11.30
N ILE A 329 -10.24 2.60 -10.52
CA ILE A 329 -11.59 2.25 -10.96
C ILE A 329 -12.37 3.55 -11.20
N PHE A 330 -12.97 3.69 -12.38
CA PHE A 330 -13.78 4.83 -12.77
C PHE A 330 -15.21 4.40 -13.10
N ASP A 331 -16.17 5.24 -12.74
CA ASP A 331 -17.58 5.04 -13.06
C ASP A 331 -17.79 5.05 -14.59
N PRO A 332 -18.45 4.04 -15.19
CA PRO A 332 -18.47 3.88 -16.64
C PRO A 332 -19.34 4.94 -17.36
N GLY A 333 -20.26 5.60 -16.64
CA GLY A 333 -21.15 6.63 -17.19
C GLY A 333 -20.63 8.05 -17.02
N THR A 334 -20.12 8.37 -15.83
CA THR A 334 -19.65 9.71 -15.45
C THR A 334 -18.14 9.89 -15.58
N LEU A 335 -17.37 8.80 -15.65
CA LEU A 335 -15.90 8.78 -15.61
C LEU A 335 -15.31 9.40 -14.33
N GLY A 336 -16.11 9.50 -13.26
CA GLY A 336 -15.63 9.88 -11.93
C GLY A 336 -14.82 8.75 -11.29
N TYR A 337 -13.73 9.10 -10.60
CA TYR A 337 -12.92 8.15 -9.84
C TYR A 337 -13.74 7.52 -8.70
N LEU A 338 -13.84 6.19 -8.68
CA LEU A 338 -14.56 5.41 -7.67
C LEU A 338 -13.62 4.89 -6.58
N GLY A 339 -12.37 4.53 -6.90
CA GLY A 339 -11.47 3.90 -5.95
C GLY A 339 -10.23 3.31 -6.62
N VAL A 340 -9.43 2.59 -5.84
CA VAL A 340 -8.28 1.82 -6.31
C VAL A 340 -8.27 0.44 -5.66
N ARG A 341 -7.78 -0.56 -6.37
CA ARG A 341 -7.38 -1.84 -5.77
C ARG A 341 -6.05 -2.31 -6.34
N THR A 342 -5.32 -3.10 -5.56
CA THR A 342 -4.17 -3.87 -6.03
C THR A 342 -4.50 -5.35 -5.91
N VAL A 343 -4.33 -6.10 -7.00
CA VAL A 343 -4.63 -7.54 -7.07
C VAL A 343 -3.40 -8.32 -7.55
N PHE A 344 -3.29 -9.60 -7.21
CA PHE A 344 -2.25 -10.46 -7.77
C PHE A 344 -2.55 -10.74 -9.25
N SER A 345 -1.62 -10.43 -10.15
CA SER A 345 -1.76 -10.66 -11.60
C SER A 345 -1.46 -12.10 -12.00
N ARG A 346 -0.66 -12.80 -11.18
CA ARG A 346 -0.22 -14.19 -11.34
C ARG A 346 -0.20 -14.91 -10.00
N ASP A 347 -0.10 -16.23 -10.05
CA ASP A 347 0.13 -17.04 -8.85
C ASP A 347 1.51 -16.72 -8.24
N THR A 348 1.55 -16.61 -6.91
CA THR A 348 2.75 -16.38 -6.10
C THR A 348 2.70 -17.25 -4.84
N GLU A 349 3.80 -17.30 -4.09
CA GLU A 349 3.83 -17.99 -2.79
C GLU A 349 2.93 -17.29 -1.73
N ARG A 350 2.66 -15.98 -1.90
CA ARG A 350 1.84 -15.17 -1.00
C ARG A 350 0.34 -15.28 -1.29
N ALA A 351 -0.05 -15.42 -2.57
CA ALA A 351 -1.44 -15.52 -3.00
C ALA A 351 -1.60 -16.03 -4.45
N PRO A 352 -2.73 -16.70 -4.78
CA PRO A 352 -3.09 -17.02 -6.16
C PRO A 352 -3.56 -15.77 -6.94
N ALA A 353 -3.53 -15.85 -8.27
CA ALA A 353 -3.97 -14.79 -9.17
C ALA A 353 -5.42 -14.35 -8.89
N GLY A 354 -5.69 -13.05 -8.99
CA GLY A 354 -6.98 -12.43 -8.69
C GLY A 354 -7.25 -12.17 -7.21
N THR A 355 -6.35 -12.56 -6.29
CA THR A 355 -6.46 -12.21 -4.87
C THR A 355 -6.26 -10.71 -4.67
N VAL A 356 -7.06 -10.08 -3.81
CA VAL A 356 -6.95 -8.65 -3.48
C VAL A 356 -5.88 -8.45 -2.39
N TYR A 357 -4.90 -7.58 -2.66
CA TYR A 357 -3.89 -7.14 -1.72
C TYR A 357 -4.33 -5.90 -0.92
N ASP A 358 -4.92 -4.94 -1.65
CA ASP A 358 -5.47 -3.69 -1.12
C ASP A 358 -6.69 -3.29 -1.94
N THR A 359 -7.68 -2.67 -1.31
CA THR A 359 -8.84 -2.10 -2.01
C THR A 359 -9.43 -0.93 -1.23
N SER A 360 -9.81 0.11 -1.95
CA SER A 360 -10.52 1.27 -1.42
C SER A 360 -11.59 1.76 -2.39
N ALA A 361 -12.59 2.42 -1.84
CA ALA A 361 -13.67 3.09 -2.55
C ALA A 361 -13.82 4.50 -1.96
N VAL A 362 -13.66 5.53 -2.80
CA VAL A 362 -13.96 6.91 -2.44
C VAL A 362 -15.48 7.08 -2.42
N LEU A 363 -15.99 7.49 -1.27
CA LEU A 363 -17.40 7.70 -1.00
C LEU A 363 -17.78 9.18 -1.14
N GLU A 364 -16.86 10.08 -0.76
CA GLU A 364 -17.08 11.52 -0.76
C GLU A 364 -15.75 12.27 -0.81
N ARG A 365 -15.72 13.40 -1.54
CA ARG A 365 -14.68 14.43 -1.43
C ARG A 365 -15.36 15.79 -1.27
N ALA A 366 -14.79 16.66 -0.44
CA ALA A 366 -15.35 17.98 -0.17
C ALA A 366 -14.27 18.98 0.27
N VAL A 367 -14.64 20.26 0.31
CA VAL A 367 -13.91 21.32 1.00
C VAL A 367 -14.59 21.60 2.33
N VAL A 368 -13.82 21.69 3.42
CA VAL A 368 -14.32 22.07 4.74
C VAL A 368 -13.39 23.09 5.41
N ASP A 369 -13.93 23.91 6.31
CA ASP A 369 -13.19 25.03 6.92
C ASP A 369 -12.36 24.63 8.15
N LYS A 370 -12.43 23.37 8.59
CA LYS A 370 -11.76 22.86 9.80
C LYS A 370 -11.36 21.40 9.65
N SER A 371 -10.22 21.04 10.25
CA SER A 371 -9.83 19.65 10.46
C SER A 371 -10.86 18.91 11.34
N GLY A 372 -11.12 17.64 11.04
CA GLY A 372 -12.09 16.80 11.76
C GLY A 372 -13.58 17.12 11.52
N GLN A 373 -13.90 18.16 10.72
CA GLN A 373 -15.26 18.54 10.35
C GLN A 373 -15.75 17.70 9.16
N GLU A 374 -16.80 16.90 9.36
CA GLU A 374 -17.48 16.25 8.24
C GLU A 374 -18.24 17.29 7.37
N PRO A 375 -18.38 17.06 6.05
CA PRO A 375 -19.18 17.91 5.17
C PRO A 375 -20.61 18.03 5.70
N GLY A 376 -21.14 19.25 5.71
CA GLY A 376 -22.47 19.51 6.24
C GLY A 376 -23.52 18.73 5.46
N ALA A 377 -24.06 17.66 6.06
CA ALA A 377 -25.16 16.88 5.52
C ALA A 377 -26.23 17.84 4.99
N ARG A 378 -26.54 17.76 3.68
CA ARG A 378 -27.42 18.71 2.98
C ARG A 378 -28.62 19.01 3.85
N ARG A 379 -28.69 20.25 4.36
CA ARG A 379 -29.69 20.69 5.33
C ARG A 379 -31.06 20.29 4.79
N ARG A 380 -31.67 19.23 5.36
CA ARG A 380 -32.99 18.77 4.94
C ARG A 380 -33.98 19.83 5.37
N VAL A 381 -34.22 20.79 4.48
CA VAL A 381 -35.32 21.75 4.63
C VAL A 381 -36.59 20.94 4.39
N GLU A 382 -37.07 20.31 5.45
CA GLU A 382 -38.46 19.86 5.53
C GLU A 382 -39.30 21.14 5.38
N ARG A 383 -39.95 21.26 4.23
CA ARG A 383 -41.03 22.23 4.06
C ARG A 383 -42.15 21.79 5.00
N GLY A 384 -42.56 22.68 5.90
CA GLY A 384 -43.73 22.48 6.77
C GLY A 384 -45.05 22.72 6.06
#